data_AF-A0A1I6DV81-F1
#
_entry.id   AF-A0A1I6DV81-F1
#
_cell.length_a   1.000
_cell.length_b   1.000
_cell.length_c   1.000
_cell.angle_alpha   90.00
_cell.angle_beta   90.00
_cell.angle_gamma   90.00
#
_symmetry.space_group_name_H-M   'P 1'
#
loop_
_entity.id
_entity.type
_entity.pdbx_description
1 polymer ?
#
loop_
_entity_poly.entity_id
_entity_poly.type
_entity_poly.pdbx_seq_one_letter_code
_entity_poly.pdbx_strand_id
1 'polypeptide(L)'
;MTSFRLGSKLLSFLAIFLLVTGLFFSAIPASPASAGTTLTISVSGNVSQEVLYSFIEQLIDKYNLNPDEIIIKYAGTTSKYNPDNTNASDPITPTPQPQPVEPKPEPAPSPAPTGLSTDEQKMLNLVNQERQQVGLAPLKSNLELVRLARLKAQDMIDLGYFGHTSPTYGSPFDMINSAGIKYYYAGENLAGAYSVDVAHNALMNSDGHRANILNPNFKEVGIGIVDGGPYGKMFVQLFIG
;
A
#
# COMPACT_ATOMS: atom_id res chain seq x y z
N MET A 1 -36.69 8.66 17.16
CA MET A 1 -36.23 7.31 16.78
C MET A 1 -36.08 7.28 15.26
N THR A 2 -34.88 7.51 14.75
CA THR A 2 -34.57 7.42 13.32
C THR A 2 -33.75 6.16 13.11
N SER A 3 -34.40 5.08 12.67
CA SER A 3 -33.72 3.87 12.24
C SER A 3 -32.97 4.17 10.94
N PHE A 4 -31.65 4.34 11.03
CA PHE A 4 -30.80 4.47 9.85
C PHE A 4 -30.77 3.10 9.14
N ARG A 5 -31.46 2.99 7.99
CA ARG A 5 -31.47 1.76 7.19
C ARG A 5 -30.11 1.59 6.51
N LEU A 6 -29.21 0.88 7.18
CA LEU A 6 -27.88 0.48 6.70
C LEU A 6 -27.96 -0.40 5.43
N GLY A 7 -29.08 -1.11 5.23
CA GLY A 7 -29.23 -2.12 4.18
C GLY A 7 -29.32 -1.60 2.74
N SER A 8 -29.81 -0.38 2.48
CA SER A 8 -29.96 0.10 1.09
C SER A 8 -28.69 0.75 0.53
N LYS A 9 -27.85 1.37 1.38
CA LYS A 9 -26.58 1.95 0.93
C LYS A 9 -25.48 0.91 0.71
N LEU A 10 -25.55 -0.23 1.41
CA LEU A 10 -24.62 -1.36 1.22
C LEU A 10 -24.86 -2.09 -0.11
N LEU A 11 -26.12 -2.22 -0.55
CA LEU A 11 -26.47 -2.92 -1.79
C LEU A 11 -26.17 -2.10 -3.07
N SER A 12 -26.20 -0.77 -3.00
CA SER A 12 -26.10 0.08 -4.20
C SER A 12 -24.68 0.36 -4.68
N PHE A 13 -23.65 -0.05 -3.94
CA PHE A 13 -22.25 0.25 -4.32
C PHE A 13 -21.31 -0.96 -4.31
N LEU A 14 -21.83 -2.18 -4.17
CA LEU A 14 -21.01 -3.38 -4.33
C LEU A 14 -20.72 -3.75 -5.80
N ALA A 15 -21.11 -2.89 -6.74
CA ALA A 15 -20.95 -3.09 -8.18
C ALA A 15 -19.87 -2.19 -8.82
N ILE A 16 -19.07 -1.45 -8.04
CA ILE A 16 -18.00 -0.62 -8.61
C ILE A 16 -16.68 -0.93 -7.90
N PHE A 17 -16.07 -2.06 -8.30
CA PHE A 17 -14.70 -2.10 -8.81
C PHE A 17 -14.41 -3.48 -9.43
N LEU A 18 -14.95 -3.75 -10.62
CA LEU A 18 -14.13 -4.38 -11.67
C LEU A 18 -13.29 -3.22 -12.23
N LEU A 19 -11.98 -3.32 -12.47
CA LEU A 19 -11.38 -4.37 -13.27
C LEU A 19 -9.85 -4.25 -13.13
N VAL A 20 -9.23 -4.99 -12.23
CA VAL A 20 -7.78 -5.20 -12.26
C VAL A 20 -7.51 -6.59 -11.69
N THR A 21 -7.10 -7.54 -12.55
CA THR A 21 -6.79 -8.97 -12.30
C THR A 21 -7.91 -10.03 -12.29
N GLY A 22 -9.19 -9.69 -12.50
CA GLY A 22 -10.27 -10.69 -12.48
C GLY A 22 -10.66 -11.18 -11.09
N LEU A 23 -10.32 -10.41 -10.05
CA LEU A 23 -10.76 -10.62 -8.68
C LEU A 23 -12.20 -10.13 -8.52
N PHE A 24 -13.04 -10.92 -7.84
CA PHE A 24 -14.39 -10.54 -7.45
C PHE A 24 -14.44 -10.47 -5.93
N PHE A 25 -14.77 -9.30 -5.39
CA PHE A 25 -15.09 -9.15 -3.97
C PHE A 25 -16.59 -9.14 -3.83
N SER A 26 -17.12 -10.07 -3.03
CA SER A 26 -18.53 -10.04 -2.61
C SER A 26 -18.61 -9.86 -1.11
N ALA A 27 -19.52 -8.99 -0.71
CA ALA A 27 -19.82 -8.61 0.65
C ALA A 27 -21.32 -8.78 0.84
N ILE A 28 -21.70 -9.81 1.58
CA ILE A 28 -23.09 -10.10 1.87
C ILE A 28 -23.30 -9.76 3.35
N PRO A 29 -24.13 -8.75 3.68
CA PRO A 29 -24.51 -8.53 5.07
C PRO A 29 -25.35 -9.72 5.55
N ALA A 30 -25.07 -10.23 6.76
CA ALA A 30 -25.99 -11.14 7.42
C ALA A 30 -27.35 -10.45 7.63
N SER A 31 -28.44 -11.24 7.51
CA SER A 31 -29.85 -10.79 7.61
C SER A 31 -30.09 -9.82 8.79
N PRO A 32 -30.97 -8.79 8.66
CA PRO A 32 -31.08 -7.66 9.60
C PRO A 32 -31.73 -7.97 10.96
N ALA A 33 -31.62 -9.21 11.47
CA ALA A 33 -32.35 -9.67 12.65
C ALA A 33 -31.52 -9.74 13.96
N SER A 34 -30.25 -9.32 14.00
CA SER A 34 -29.54 -9.17 15.28
C SER A 34 -28.58 -7.99 15.29
N ALA A 35 -28.42 -7.36 16.45
CA ALA A 35 -27.32 -6.44 16.71
C ALA A 35 -25.99 -7.13 16.40
N GLY A 36 -25.13 -6.46 15.62
CA GLY A 36 -23.89 -7.00 15.05
C GLY A 36 -24.10 -7.47 13.61
N THR A 37 -23.77 -6.63 12.62
CA THR A 37 -23.86 -7.01 11.20
C THR A 37 -22.50 -7.53 10.76
N THR A 38 -22.32 -8.83 10.82
CA THR A 38 -21.10 -9.46 10.32
C THR A 38 -20.95 -9.24 8.81
N LEU A 39 -19.84 -8.63 8.38
CA LEU A 39 -19.49 -8.46 6.98
C LEU A 39 -18.55 -9.59 6.55
N THR A 40 -18.99 -10.41 5.59
CA THR A 40 -18.12 -11.44 5.00
C THR A 40 -17.53 -10.94 3.70
N ILE A 41 -16.21 -10.85 3.61
CA ILE A 41 -15.46 -10.48 2.40
C ILE A 41 -14.93 -11.76 1.77
N SER A 42 -15.48 -12.12 0.60
CA SER A 42 -15.01 -13.27 -0.17
C SER A 42 -14.05 -12.82 -1.25
N VAL A 43 -12.91 -13.49 -1.32
CA VAL A 43 -11.79 -13.15 -2.18
C VAL A 43 -11.50 -14.33 -3.11
N SER A 44 -11.56 -14.12 -4.41
CA SER A 44 -11.27 -15.13 -5.43
C SER A 44 -10.05 -14.74 -6.25
N GLY A 45 -9.02 -15.60 -6.32
CA GLY A 45 -7.78 -15.36 -7.08
C GLY A 45 -6.55 -15.23 -6.16
N ASN A 46 -5.41 -14.79 -6.69
CA ASN A 46 -4.20 -14.59 -5.89
C ASN A 46 -4.13 -13.12 -5.44
N VAL A 47 -4.21 -12.87 -4.13
CA VAL A 47 -4.00 -11.55 -3.53
C VAL A 47 -3.05 -11.67 -2.34
N SER A 48 -2.15 -10.70 -2.16
CA SER A 48 -1.30 -10.66 -0.97
C SER A 48 -2.11 -10.24 0.26
N GLN A 49 -1.65 -10.61 1.45
CA GLN A 49 -2.34 -10.28 2.69
C GLN A 49 -2.40 -8.76 2.90
N GLU A 50 -1.35 -8.04 2.51
CA GLU A 50 -1.24 -6.59 2.65
C GLU A 50 -2.24 -5.86 1.75
N VAL A 51 -2.40 -6.30 0.49
CA VAL A 51 -3.40 -5.73 -0.43
C VAL A 51 -4.82 -6.00 0.08
N LEU A 52 -5.07 -7.22 0.57
CA LEU A 52 -6.34 -7.58 1.16
C LEU A 52 -6.65 -6.75 2.41
N TYR A 53 -5.69 -6.60 3.32
CA TYR A 53 -5.87 -5.87 4.58
C TYR A 53 -6.01 -4.37 4.34
N SER A 54 -5.23 -3.79 3.43
CA SER A 54 -5.39 -2.39 2.99
C SER A 54 -6.79 -2.12 2.41
N PHE A 55 -7.33 -3.06 1.63
CA PHE A 55 -8.69 -2.95 1.12
C PHE A 55 -9.73 -3.03 2.25
N ILE A 56 -9.56 -3.95 3.21
CA ILE A 56 -10.46 -4.10 4.35
C ILE A 56 -10.49 -2.82 5.20
N GLU A 57 -9.32 -2.22 5.47
CA GLU A 57 -9.24 -0.95 6.20
C GLU A 57 -9.95 0.19 5.47
N GLN A 58 -9.80 0.29 4.15
CA GLN A 58 -10.55 1.27 3.35
C GLN A 58 -12.06 1.09 3.48
N LEU A 59 -12.57 -0.15 3.64
CA LEU A 59 -13.98 -0.40 3.88
C LEU A 59 -14.40 -0.05 5.32
N ILE A 60 -13.57 -0.38 6.31
CA ILE A 60 -13.80 -0.04 7.72
C ILE A 60 -13.97 1.46 7.86
N ASP A 61 -13.04 2.24 7.34
CA ASP A 61 -13.04 3.70 7.45
C ASP A 61 -14.23 4.31 6.69
N LYS A 62 -14.45 3.86 5.45
CA LYS A 62 -15.48 4.43 4.57
C LYS A 62 -16.90 4.20 5.08
N TYR A 63 -17.15 3.06 5.71
CA TYR A 63 -18.48 2.66 6.15
C TYR A 63 -18.63 2.61 7.68
N ASN A 64 -17.59 3.04 8.41
CA ASN A 64 -17.52 3.03 9.87
C ASN A 64 -17.87 1.64 10.45
N LEU A 65 -17.29 0.59 9.83
CA LEU A 65 -17.55 -0.81 10.19
C LEU A 65 -16.84 -1.17 11.48
N ASN A 66 -17.37 -2.15 12.22
CA ASN A 66 -16.69 -2.73 13.35
C ASN A 66 -15.68 -3.81 12.86
N PRO A 67 -14.36 -3.65 13.08
CA PRO A 67 -13.36 -4.64 12.67
C PRO A 67 -13.63 -6.05 13.21
N ASP A 68 -14.15 -6.16 14.43
CA ASP A 68 -14.46 -7.44 15.10
C ASP A 68 -15.59 -8.22 14.43
N GLU A 69 -16.35 -7.54 13.56
CA GLU A 69 -17.48 -8.08 12.81
C GLU A 69 -17.11 -8.44 11.36
N ILE A 70 -15.83 -8.37 10.97
CA ILE A 70 -15.38 -8.71 9.61
C ILE A 70 -14.84 -10.13 9.55
N ILE A 71 -15.35 -10.89 8.58
CA ILE A 71 -14.91 -12.25 8.24
C ILE A 71 -14.32 -12.24 6.84
N ILE A 72 -13.15 -12.84 6.69
CA ILE A 72 -12.45 -13.02 5.42
C ILE A 72 -12.63 -14.47 4.97
N LYS A 73 -13.02 -14.66 3.71
CA LYS A 73 -13.00 -15.94 3.03
C LYS A 73 -12.03 -15.90 1.87
N TYR A 74 -10.90 -16.59 2.01
CA TYR A 74 -9.82 -16.59 1.03
C TYR A 74 -9.20 -17.97 0.87
N ALA A 75 -9.00 -18.43 -0.37
CA ALA A 75 -8.39 -19.73 -0.69
C ALA A 75 -9.02 -20.93 0.07
N GLY A 76 -10.34 -20.89 0.29
CA GLY A 76 -11.08 -21.92 1.05
C GLY A 76 -10.99 -21.80 2.58
N THR A 77 -10.24 -20.85 3.10
CA THR A 77 -10.11 -20.57 4.54
C THR A 77 -11.08 -19.47 4.95
N THR A 78 -11.63 -19.59 6.17
CA THR A 78 -12.44 -18.54 6.81
C THR A 78 -11.73 -18.05 8.06
N SER A 79 -11.42 -16.76 8.14
CA SER A 79 -10.77 -16.13 9.29
C SER A 79 -11.48 -14.85 9.69
N LYS A 80 -11.34 -14.44 10.95
CA LYS A 80 -11.73 -13.08 11.36
C LYS A 80 -10.66 -12.10 10.91
N TYR A 81 -11.08 -10.90 10.53
CA TYR A 81 -10.15 -9.80 10.40
C TYR A 81 -9.53 -9.49 11.77
N ASN A 82 -8.22 -9.29 11.79
CA ASN A 82 -7.49 -8.87 12.99
C ASN A 82 -6.48 -7.78 12.60
N PRO A 83 -6.68 -6.52 13.03
CA PRO A 83 -5.80 -5.40 12.68
C PRO A 83 -4.38 -5.55 13.27
N ASP A 84 -4.23 -6.32 14.35
CA ASP A 84 -2.93 -6.55 14.99
C ASP A 84 -2.13 -7.68 14.31
N ASN A 85 -2.74 -8.43 13.39
CA ASN A 85 -2.10 -9.53 12.66
C ASN A 85 -1.38 -9.05 11.39
N THR A 86 -0.72 -7.89 11.45
CA THR A 86 0.14 -7.38 10.35
C THR A 86 1.55 -8.00 10.38
N ASN A 87 1.84 -8.84 11.38
CA ASN A 87 3.08 -9.60 11.52
C ASN A 87 2.78 -10.98 12.16
N ALA A 88 2.32 -11.96 11.38
CA ALA A 88 2.48 -13.36 11.75
C ALA A 88 2.68 -14.22 10.51
N SER A 89 3.92 -14.72 10.39
CA SER A 89 4.25 -15.88 9.61
C SER A 89 3.53 -17.10 10.21
N ASP A 90 2.42 -17.53 9.63
CA ASP A 90 2.04 -18.95 9.59
C ASP A 90 0.99 -19.21 8.49
N PRO A 91 1.00 -20.40 7.87
CA PRO A 91 0.79 -20.52 6.43
C PRO A 91 -0.60 -21.03 6.04
N ILE A 92 -1.06 -20.64 4.84
CA ILE A 92 -2.02 -21.46 4.07
C ILE A 92 -1.49 -21.72 2.65
N THR A 93 -1.06 -22.99 2.50
CA THR A 93 -0.73 -23.79 1.29
C THR A 93 0.64 -23.63 0.61
N PRO A 94 1.19 -24.75 0.09
CA PRO A 94 2.63 -24.95 -0.12
C PRO A 94 3.11 -24.11 -1.29
N THR A 95 4.00 -23.17 -1.00
CA THR A 95 4.88 -22.60 -2.00
C THR A 95 5.75 -23.71 -2.59
N PRO A 96 5.91 -23.78 -3.93
CA PRO A 96 7.05 -24.45 -4.50
C PRO A 96 8.30 -23.90 -3.81
N GLN A 97 9.11 -24.79 -3.25
CA GLN A 97 10.39 -24.47 -2.66
C GLN A 97 11.15 -23.53 -3.61
N PRO A 98 11.61 -22.33 -3.18
CA PRO A 98 12.48 -21.51 -3.99
C PRO A 98 13.68 -22.37 -4.40
N GLN A 99 13.86 -22.62 -5.69
CA GLN A 99 15.15 -23.06 -6.17
C GLN A 99 16.18 -22.01 -5.72
N PRO A 100 17.37 -22.43 -5.27
CA PRO A 100 18.45 -21.49 -4.99
C PRO A 100 18.63 -20.57 -6.20
N VAL A 101 18.24 -19.31 -6.04
CA VAL A 101 18.54 -18.30 -7.05
C VAL A 101 20.04 -18.09 -6.91
N GLU A 102 20.78 -18.53 -7.91
CA GLU A 102 22.18 -18.19 -8.10
C GLU A 102 22.36 -16.69 -7.84
N PRO A 103 23.40 -16.24 -7.10
CA PRO A 103 23.57 -14.84 -6.76
C PRO A 103 23.51 -14.00 -8.04
N LYS A 104 22.40 -13.28 -8.20
CA LYS A 104 22.20 -12.35 -9.32
C LYS A 104 23.35 -11.33 -9.24
N PRO A 105 24.01 -11.02 -10.36
CA PRO A 105 25.04 -9.98 -10.39
C PRO A 105 24.50 -8.73 -9.71
N GLU A 106 25.30 -8.16 -8.81
CA GLU A 106 25.03 -6.85 -8.23
C GLU A 106 24.61 -5.91 -9.37
N PRO A 107 23.42 -5.29 -9.32
CA PRO A 107 22.99 -4.39 -10.38
C PRO A 107 24.08 -3.34 -10.55
N ALA A 108 24.65 -3.26 -11.76
CA ALA A 108 25.59 -2.19 -12.08
C ALA A 108 24.96 -0.84 -11.66
N PRO A 109 25.72 0.08 -11.04
CA PRO A 109 25.16 1.32 -10.52
C PRO A 109 24.48 2.07 -11.65
N SER A 110 23.14 2.09 -11.62
CA SER A 110 22.36 2.95 -12.49
C SER A 110 22.72 4.40 -12.13
N PRO A 111 23.01 5.27 -13.10
CA PRO A 111 23.41 6.63 -12.80
C PRO A 111 22.33 7.32 -11.95
N ALA A 112 22.77 8.09 -10.94
CA ALA A 112 21.86 8.85 -10.11
C ALA A 112 21.00 9.77 -11.00
N PRO A 113 19.69 9.89 -10.71
CA PRO A 113 18.81 10.75 -11.48
C PRO A 113 19.26 12.20 -11.35
N THR A 114 19.19 12.95 -12.46
CA THR A 114 19.56 14.37 -12.49
C THR A 114 18.45 15.30 -11.98
N GLY A 115 17.25 14.75 -11.71
CA GLY A 115 16.10 15.49 -11.21
C GLY A 115 14.84 14.64 -11.07
N LEU A 116 13.78 15.29 -10.62
CA LEU A 116 12.44 14.70 -10.50
C LEU A 116 11.71 14.73 -11.85
N SER A 117 10.87 13.71 -12.09
CA SER A 117 9.87 13.78 -13.15
C SER A 117 8.75 14.77 -12.78
N THR A 118 7.90 15.12 -13.75
CA THR A 118 6.71 15.96 -13.50
C THR A 118 5.80 15.36 -12.44
N ASP A 119 5.55 14.04 -12.50
CA ASP A 119 4.69 13.34 -11.55
C ASP A 119 5.31 13.30 -10.15
N GLU A 120 6.62 13.07 -10.05
CA GLU A 120 7.33 13.04 -8.77
C GLU A 120 7.37 14.43 -8.13
N GLN A 121 7.63 15.47 -8.93
CA GLN A 121 7.57 16.85 -8.47
C GLN A 121 6.17 17.23 -7.99
N LYS A 122 5.13 16.79 -8.71
CA LYS A 122 3.74 16.99 -8.29
C LYS A 122 3.43 16.30 -6.97
N MET A 123 3.83 15.03 -6.81
CA MET A 123 3.64 14.29 -5.57
C MET A 123 4.38 14.96 -4.39
N LEU A 124 5.62 15.41 -4.61
CA LEU A 124 6.39 16.14 -3.59
C LEU A 124 5.68 17.42 -3.15
N ASN A 125 5.13 18.17 -4.09
CA ASN A 125 4.39 19.40 -3.80
C ASN A 125 3.16 19.12 -2.93
N LEU A 126 2.39 18.08 -3.27
CA LEU A 126 1.21 17.67 -2.49
C LEU A 126 1.59 17.22 -1.07
N VAL A 127 2.59 16.36 -0.94
CA VAL A 127 3.14 15.93 0.37
C VAL A 127 3.58 17.14 1.21
N ASN A 128 4.28 18.09 0.61
CA ASN A 128 4.75 19.28 1.32
C ASN A 128 3.63 20.27 1.63
N GLN A 129 2.55 20.30 0.85
CA GLN A 129 1.35 21.07 1.17
C GLN A 129 0.66 20.51 2.42
N GLU A 130 0.52 19.19 2.55
CA GLU A 130 -0.04 18.55 3.74
C GLU A 130 0.80 18.82 4.99
N ARG A 131 2.13 18.74 4.86
CA ARG A 131 3.05 19.07 5.97
C ARG A 131 2.94 20.52 6.41
N GLN A 132 2.85 21.46 5.47
CA GLN A 132 2.69 22.88 5.79
C GLN A 132 1.37 23.17 6.51
N GLN A 133 0.27 22.50 6.15
CA GLN A 133 -1.03 22.66 6.81
C GLN A 133 -0.98 22.35 8.31
N VAL A 134 -0.09 21.44 8.73
CA VAL A 134 0.10 21.06 10.14
C VAL A 134 1.34 21.71 10.78
N GLY A 135 1.95 22.71 10.13
CA GLY A 135 3.09 23.45 10.66
C GLY A 135 4.43 22.70 10.61
N LEU A 136 4.54 21.65 9.81
CA LEU A 136 5.79 20.90 9.63
C LEU A 136 6.64 21.50 8.51
N ALA A 137 7.96 21.38 8.67
CA ALA A 137 8.90 21.74 7.61
C ALA A 137 8.71 20.86 6.37
N PRO A 138 8.84 21.43 5.15
CA PRO A 138 8.78 20.65 3.92
C PRO A 138 9.94 19.65 3.85
N LEU A 139 9.68 18.47 3.31
CA LEU A 139 10.69 17.47 2.98
C LEU A 139 11.49 17.95 1.76
N LYS A 140 12.79 17.69 1.80
CA LYS A 140 13.69 17.89 0.65
C LYS A 140 13.72 16.62 -0.18
N SER A 141 13.75 16.76 -1.51
CA SER A 141 13.99 15.59 -2.36
C SER A 141 15.43 15.12 -2.23
N ASN A 142 15.61 13.81 -2.06
CA ASN A 142 16.92 13.15 -2.12
C ASN A 142 16.97 12.29 -3.38
N LEU A 143 17.84 12.66 -4.33
CA LEU A 143 17.91 12.01 -5.64
C LEU A 143 18.40 10.56 -5.57
N GLU A 144 19.17 10.20 -4.56
CA GLU A 144 19.58 8.80 -4.36
C GLU A 144 18.40 7.96 -3.84
N LEU A 145 17.58 8.50 -2.92
CA LEU A 145 16.32 7.85 -2.54
C LEU A 145 15.33 7.77 -3.70
N VAL A 146 15.28 8.77 -4.58
CA VAL A 146 14.46 8.71 -5.82
C VAL A 146 14.92 7.55 -6.70
N ARG A 147 16.24 7.36 -6.87
CA ARG A 147 16.79 6.22 -7.60
C ARG A 147 16.31 4.89 -7.03
N LEU A 148 16.41 4.72 -5.71
CA LEU A 148 15.97 3.51 -5.02
C LEU A 148 14.46 3.29 -5.14
N ALA A 149 13.66 4.35 -4.96
CA ALA A 149 12.21 4.29 -5.08
C ALA A 149 11.77 3.89 -6.50
N ARG A 150 12.43 4.39 -7.55
CA ARG A 150 12.18 3.98 -8.94
C ARG A 150 12.55 2.52 -9.18
N LEU A 151 13.68 2.05 -8.65
CA LEU A 151 14.06 0.64 -8.73
C LEU A 151 13.04 -0.26 -8.06
N LYS A 152 12.57 0.11 -6.86
CA LYS A 152 11.53 -0.62 -6.13
C LYS A 152 10.19 -0.62 -6.89
N ALA A 153 9.79 0.51 -7.46
CA ALA A 153 8.57 0.62 -8.26
C ALA A 153 8.64 -0.26 -9.51
N GLN A 154 9.76 -0.24 -10.23
CA GLN A 154 9.99 -1.09 -11.40
C GLN A 154 10.01 -2.58 -11.02
N ASP A 155 10.65 -2.94 -9.91
CA ASP A 155 10.71 -4.32 -9.41
C ASP A 155 9.33 -4.87 -9.07
N MET A 156 8.46 -4.06 -8.44
CA MET A 156 7.06 -4.42 -8.21
C MET A 156 6.29 -4.67 -9.52
N ILE A 157 6.56 -3.89 -10.56
CA ILE A 157 5.96 -4.07 -11.89
C ILE A 157 6.48 -5.35 -12.54
N ASP A 158 7.80 -5.52 -12.60
CA ASP A 158 8.47 -6.60 -13.32
C ASP A 158 8.18 -7.98 -12.72
N LEU A 159 8.10 -8.05 -11.40
CA LEU A 159 7.86 -9.30 -10.67
C LEU A 159 6.38 -9.48 -10.26
N GLY A 160 5.51 -8.52 -10.62
CA GLY A 160 4.06 -8.63 -10.42
C GLY A 160 3.64 -8.73 -8.95
N TYR A 161 4.27 -7.97 -8.06
CA TYR A 161 3.94 -7.95 -6.63
C TYR A 161 3.68 -6.53 -6.12
N PHE A 162 3.03 -6.42 -4.97
CA PHE A 162 2.82 -5.16 -4.26
C PHE A 162 3.10 -5.37 -2.78
N GLY A 163 4.22 -4.84 -2.29
CA GLY A 163 4.61 -5.02 -0.89
C GLY A 163 5.95 -4.39 -0.55
N HIS A 164 6.17 -4.16 0.75
CA HIS A 164 7.37 -3.50 1.28
C HIS A 164 8.64 -4.30 1.02
N THR A 165 8.62 -5.61 1.19
CA THR A 165 9.78 -6.48 0.92
C THR A 165 9.90 -6.77 -0.57
N SER A 166 11.03 -6.42 -1.17
CA SER A 166 11.38 -6.77 -2.55
C SER A 166 12.02 -8.17 -2.59
N PRO A 167 11.59 -9.04 -3.52
CA PRO A 167 12.30 -10.29 -3.82
C PRO A 167 13.73 -10.08 -4.33
N THR A 168 14.00 -8.92 -4.94
CA THR A 168 15.31 -8.57 -5.51
C THR A 168 16.19 -7.80 -4.51
N TYR A 169 15.60 -6.87 -3.76
CA TYR A 169 16.33 -5.85 -3.01
C TYR A 169 16.12 -5.90 -1.48
N GLY A 170 15.31 -6.83 -0.98
CA GLY A 170 15.00 -6.93 0.44
C GLY A 170 14.06 -5.83 0.93
N SER A 171 14.16 -5.45 2.20
CA SER A 171 13.35 -4.39 2.80
C SER A 171 13.74 -3.00 2.25
N PRO A 172 12.88 -1.98 2.39
CA PRO A 172 13.26 -0.60 2.06
C PRO A 172 14.52 -0.14 2.84
N PHE A 173 14.74 -0.67 4.04
CA PHE A 173 15.92 -0.35 4.85
C PHE A 173 17.19 -0.99 4.29
N ASP A 174 17.10 -2.20 3.76
CA ASP A 174 18.22 -2.86 3.06
C ASP A 174 18.62 -2.06 1.82
N MET A 175 17.64 -1.56 1.06
CA MET A 175 17.89 -0.69 -0.09
C MET A 175 18.63 0.59 0.32
N ILE A 176 18.15 1.29 1.34
CA ILE A 176 18.77 2.54 1.82
C ILE A 176 20.19 2.28 2.35
N ASN A 177 20.37 1.20 3.12
CA ASN A 177 21.68 0.79 3.67
C ASN A 177 22.67 0.39 2.57
N SER A 178 22.23 -0.36 1.57
CA SER A 178 23.08 -0.81 0.45
C SER A 178 23.58 0.37 -0.41
N ALA A 179 22.82 1.46 -0.45
CA ALA A 179 23.24 2.71 -1.10
C ALA A 179 24.17 3.58 -0.24
N GLY A 180 24.53 3.13 0.97
CA GLY A 180 25.39 3.88 1.90
C GLY A 180 24.74 5.12 2.49
N ILE A 181 23.41 5.26 2.40
CA ILE A 181 22.66 6.40 2.94
C ILE A 181 22.51 6.21 4.45
N LYS A 182 22.91 7.23 5.21
CA LYS A 182 22.81 7.24 6.67
C LYS A 182 21.51 7.93 7.10
N TYR A 183 20.83 7.36 8.08
CA TYR A 183 19.60 7.90 8.66
C TYR A 183 19.47 7.46 10.12
N TYR A 184 18.68 8.20 10.90
CA TYR A 184 18.21 7.78 12.22
C TYR A 184 16.78 7.24 12.15
N TYR A 185 15.97 7.80 11.26
CA TYR A 185 14.60 7.39 11.00
C TYR A 185 14.44 7.07 9.52
N ALA A 186 13.71 6.01 9.20
CA ALA A 186 13.29 5.70 7.84
C ALA A 186 11.85 5.20 7.80
N GLY A 187 11.19 5.37 6.66
CA GLY A 187 9.83 4.88 6.41
C GLY A 187 9.55 4.71 4.93
N GLU A 188 8.51 3.95 4.61
CA GLU A 188 8.06 3.72 3.24
C GLU A 188 6.54 3.87 3.12
N ASN A 189 6.10 4.53 2.06
CA ASN A 189 4.73 4.43 1.58
C ASN A 189 4.70 3.85 0.16
N LEU A 190 3.69 3.00 -0.09
CA LEU A 190 3.44 2.40 -1.40
C LEU A 190 2.03 2.74 -1.86
N ALA A 191 1.87 3.00 -3.16
CA ALA A 191 0.54 3.11 -3.76
C ALA A 191 0.55 2.56 -5.19
N GLY A 192 -0.58 1.99 -5.60
CA GLY A 192 -0.91 1.73 -7.01
C GLY A 192 -2.09 2.61 -7.40
N ALA A 193 -1.92 3.45 -8.43
CA ALA A 193 -2.99 4.32 -8.91
C ALA A 193 -2.77 4.77 -10.36
N TYR A 194 -3.81 5.25 -11.03
CA TYR A 194 -3.69 5.75 -12.40
C TYR A 194 -3.21 7.22 -12.48
N SER A 195 -3.19 7.95 -11.35
CA SER A 195 -2.72 9.34 -11.30
C SER A 195 -2.11 9.70 -9.94
N VAL A 196 -1.30 10.75 -9.95
CA VAL A 196 -0.66 11.30 -8.74
C VAL A 196 -1.67 11.75 -7.70
N ASP A 197 -2.76 12.43 -8.11
CA ASP A 197 -3.76 12.95 -7.16
C ASP A 197 -4.51 11.81 -6.46
N VAL A 198 -4.81 10.72 -7.19
CA VAL A 198 -5.49 9.55 -6.63
C VAL A 198 -4.58 8.83 -5.64
N ALA A 199 -3.31 8.61 -6.00
CA ALA A 199 -2.33 8.03 -5.09
C ALA A 199 -2.17 8.89 -3.83
N HIS A 200 -2.00 10.21 -3.97
CA HIS A 200 -1.82 11.11 -2.84
C HIS A 200 -3.03 11.08 -1.89
N ASN A 201 -4.25 11.19 -2.43
CA ASN A 201 -5.46 11.15 -1.62
C ASN A 201 -5.63 9.80 -0.90
N ALA A 202 -5.31 8.68 -1.57
CA ALA A 202 -5.36 7.36 -0.94
C ALA A 202 -4.35 7.24 0.22
N LEU A 203 -3.13 7.75 0.04
CA LEU A 203 -2.11 7.77 1.08
C LEU A 203 -2.53 8.66 2.27
N MET A 204 -3.11 9.83 2.04
CA MET A 204 -3.54 10.74 3.11
C MET A 204 -4.78 10.24 3.88
N ASN A 205 -5.63 9.45 3.23
CA ASN A 205 -6.80 8.82 3.85
C ASN A 205 -6.49 7.53 4.61
N SER A 206 -5.22 7.09 4.65
CA SER A 206 -4.79 5.91 5.39
C SER A 206 -3.89 6.34 6.54
N ASP A 207 -4.28 6.03 7.77
CA ASP A 207 -3.61 6.54 8.97
C ASP A 207 -2.12 6.19 9.02
N GLY A 208 -1.73 4.96 8.67
CA GLY A 208 -0.33 4.54 8.62
C GLY A 208 0.51 5.32 7.59
N HIS A 209 -0.01 5.46 6.37
CA HIS A 209 0.68 6.20 5.30
C HIS A 209 0.75 7.70 5.58
N ARG A 210 -0.34 8.27 6.09
CA ARG A 210 -0.42 9.66 6.54
C ARG A 210 0.54 9.92 7.70
N ALA A 211 0.67 9.00 8.65
CA ALA A 211 1.62 9.11 9.75
C ALA A 211 3.06 9.24 9.25
N ASN A 212 3.45 8.53 8.18
CA ASN A 212 4.74 8.72 7.52
C ASN A 212 4.87 10.12 6.90
N ILE A 213 3.89 10.55 6.09
CA ILE A 213 3.90 11.86 5.43
C ILE A 213 4.04 13.01 6.45
N LEU A 214 3.35 12.90 7.58
CA LEU A 214 3.31 13.91 8.65
C LEU A 214 4.30 13.63 9.79
N ASN A 215 5.25 12.71 9.62
CA ASN A 215 6.22 12.45 10.67
C ASN A 215 7.22 13.63 10.78
N PRO A 216 7.34 14.29 11.95
CA PRO A 216 8.26 15.41 12.13
C PRO A 216 9.74 15.00 12.08
N ASN A 217 10.05 13.72 12.29
CA ASN A 217 11.42 13.22 12.28
C ASN A 217 11.98 13.19 10.86
N PHE A 218 11.17 12.94 9.84
CA PHE A 218 11.63 12.93 8.45
C PHE A 218 11.95 14.33 7.92
N LYS A 219 13.05 14.40 7.16
CA LYS A 219 13.62 15.62 6.57
C LYS A 219 13.78 15.50 5.05
N GLU A 220 13.99 14.29 4.56
CA GLU A 220 14.21 14.02 3.14
C GLU A 220 13.29 12.90 2.65
N VAL A 221 12.97 12.93 1.35
CA VAL A 221 12.15 11.93 0.70
C VAL A 221 12.67 11.62 -0.70
N GLY A 222 12.66 10.35 -1.07
CA GLY A 222 12.74 9.90 -2.46
C GLY A 222 11.38 9.43 -2.93
N ILE A 223 10.91 9.99 -4.04
CA ILE A 223 9.64 9.59 -4.65
C ILE A 223 9.96 8.98 -6.00
N GLY A 224 9.57 7.72 -6.18
CA GLY A 224 9.69 6.99 -7.44
C GLY A 224 8.31 6.68 -7.99
N ILE A 225 8.07 7.06 -9.25
CA ILE A 225 6.80 6.81 -9.95
C ILE A 225 7.13 6.17 -11.29
N VAL A 226 6.61 4.97 -11.53
CA VAL A 226 6.83 4.21 -12.76
C VAL A 226 5.48 3.85 -13.37
N ASP A 227 5.32 4.14 -14.67
CA ASP A 227 4.16 3.72 -15.45
C ASP A 227 4.17 2.20 -15.67
N GLY A 228 3.03 1.57 -15.45
CA GLY A 228 2.84 0.13 -15.68
C GLY A 228 2.26 -0.59 -14.47
N GLY A 229 2.23 -1.92 -14.60
CA GLY A 229 1.60 -2.80 -13.64
C GLY A 229 0.07 -2.70 -13.64
N PRO A 230 -0.59 -3.44 -12.73
CA PRO A 230 -2.05 -3.55 -12.69
C PRO A 230 -2.78 -2.22 -12.46
N TYR A 231 -2.14 -1.25 -11.80
CA TYR A 231 -2.78 0.00 -11.37
C TYR A 231 -2.58 1.19 -12.31
N GLY A 232 -1.83 1.01 -13.40
CA GLY A 232 -1.45 2.08 -14.34
C GLY A 232 -0.15 2.79 -13.95
N LYS A 233 0.06 3.10 -12.67
CA LYS A 233 1.33 3.58 -12.12
C LYS A 233 1.61 2.95 -10.75
N MET A 234 2.89 2.76 -10.46
CA MET A 234 3.40 2.32 -9.17
C MET A 234 4.15 3.45 -8.48
N PHE A 235 3.83 3.71 -7.21
CA PHE A 235 4.37 4.81 -6.42
C PHE A 235 5.11 4.26 -5.20
N VAL A 236 6.32 4.78 -4.96
CA VAL A 236 7.14 4.49 -3.78
C VAL A 236 7.60 5.83 -3.20
N GLN A 237 7.39 6.03 -1.89
CA GLN A 237 7.97 7.13 -1.14
C GLN A 237 8.89 6.55 -0.06
N LEU A 238 10.18 6.85 -0.14
CA LEU A 238 11.17 6.50 0.88
C LEU A 238 11.50 7.76 1.68
N PHE A 239 11.26 7.73 2.99
CA PHE A 239 11.51 8.86 3.88
C PHE A 239 12.75 8.60 4.73
N ILE A 240 13.55 9.63 4.99
CA ILE A 240 14.64 9.58 5.98
C ILE A 240 14.68 10.84 6.86
N GLY A 241 15.26 10.70 8.05
CA GLY A 241 15.48 11.77 9.02
C GLY A 241 16.64 11.51 9.98
#